data_AF-A0A932GK56-F1
#
_entry.id   AF-A0A932GK56-F1
#
_cell.length_a   1.000
_cell.length_b   1.000
_cell.length_c   1.000
_cell.angle_alpha   90.00
_cell.angle_beta   90.00
_cell.angle_gamma   90.00
#
_symmetry.space_group_name_H-M   'P 1'
#
loop_
_entity.id
_entity.type
_entity.pdbx_description
1 polymer ?
#
loop_
_entity_poly.entity_id
_entity_poly.type
_entity_poly.pdbx_seq_one_letter_code
_entity_poly.pdbx_strand_id
1 'polypeptide(L)'
;MLQQTQVPRVLDYYPRFLRRYPSVEALAAASPARVREAWDGLGYYARARNLHAAARAVVRERRGRFPRTREEAEGLPGVGR
;
A
#
# COMPACT_ATOMS: atom_id res chain seq x y z
N MET A 1 -1.22 0.55 7.07
CA MET A 1 -1.18 -0.61 8.02
C MET A 1 -1.85 -0.31 9.36
N LEU A 2 -1.77 0.92 9.90
CA LEU A 2 -2.34 1.27 11.22
C LEU A 2 -3.87 1.36 11.30
N GLN A 3 -4.57 1.52 10.17
CA GLN A 3 -6.04 1.53 10.16
C GLN A 3 -6.60 0.23 10.76
N GLN A 4 -7.30 0.28 11.89
CA GLN A 4 -7.87 -0.90 12.56
C GLN A 4 -6.81 -1.98 12.87
N THR A 5 -5.56 -1.59 13.19
CA THR A 5 -4.51 -2.51 13.61
C THR A 5 -3.67 -1.85 14.71
N GLN A 6 -3.42 -2.56 15.81
CA GLN A 6 -2.64 -2.03 16.92
C GLN A 6 -1.17 -1.79 16.53
N VAL A 7 -0.56 -0.76 17.12
CA VAL A 7 0.83 -0.35 16.84
C VAL A 7 1.84 -1.50 16.98
N PRO A 8 1.86 -2.31 18.06
CA PRO A 8 2.85 -3.37 18.22
C PRO A 8 2.86 -4.35 17.04
N ARG A 9 1.68 -4.73 16.55
CA ARG A 9 1.57 -5.59 15.37
C ARG A 9 2.10 -4.91 14.11
N VAL A 10 1.90 -3.61 13.93
CA VAL A 10 2.42 -2.91 12.74
C VAL A 10 3.95 -2.79 12.76
N LEU A 11 4.55 -2.64 13.94
CA LEU A 11 6.01 -2.55 14.09
C LEU A 11 6.74 -3.80 13.55
N ASP A 12 6.13 -4.99 13.66
CA ASP A 12 6.70 -6.22 13.10
C ASP A 12 6.60 -6.31 11.57
N TYR A 13 5.56 -5.72 10.99
CA TYR A 13 5.22 -5.87 9.57
C TYR A 13 5.80 -4.76 8.70
N TYR A 14 5.72 -3.51 9.14
CA TYR A 14 6.07 -2.35 8.33
C TYR A 14 7.51 -2.39 7.82
N PRO A 15 8.54 -2.70 8.65
CA PRO A 15 9.93 -2.80 8.17
C PRO A 15 10.12 -3.94 7.15
N ARG A 16 9.44 -5.08 7.33
CA ARG A 16 9.51 -6.22 6.40
C ARG A 16 8.87 -5.87 5.06
N PHE A 17 7.75 -5.16 5.10
CA PHE A 17 7.02 -4.70 3.93
C PHE A 17 7.86 -3.68 3.13
N LEU A 18 8.44 -2.68 3.80
CA LEU A 18 9.33 -1.71 3.14
C LEU A 18 10.58 -2.35 2.55
N ARG A 19 11.19 -3.33 3.25
CA ARG A 19 12.34 -4.06 2.71
C ARG A 19 11.98 -4.86 1.46
N ARG A 20 10.77 -5.43 1.41
CA ARG A 20 10.28 -6.20 0.26
C ARG A 20 9.84 -5.31 -0.91
N TYR A 21 9.28 -4.15 -0.60
CA TYR A 21 8.78 -3.17 -1.56
C TYR A 21 9.39 -1.79 -1.25
N PRO A 22 10.66 -1.56 -1.62
CA PRO A 22 11.40 -0.34 -1.24
C PRO A 22 10.91 0.91 -1.99
N SER A 23 10.11 0.74 -3.04
CA SER A 23 9.53 1.85 -3.81
C SER A 23 8.09 1.54 -4.24
N VAL A 24 7.37 2.57 -4.67
CA VAL A 24 6.00 2.42 -5.17
C VAL A 24 5.97 1.59 -6.47
N GLU A 25 7.02 1.68 -7.29
CA GLU A 25 7.22 0.88 -8.49
C GLU A 25 7.40 -0.60 -8.15
N ALA A 26 8.23 -0.90 -7.14
CA ALA A 26 8.42 -2.28 -6.66
C ALA A 26 7.10 -2.89 -6.15
N LEU A 27 6.29 -2.09 -5.45
CA LEU A 27 4.97 -2.53 -5.00
C LEU A 27 3.99 -2.71 -6.17
N ALA A 28 3.97 -1.78 -7.13
CA ALA A 28 3.07 -1.83 -8.28
C ALA A 28 3.34 -3.00 -9.22
N ALA A 29 4.62 -3.36 -9.39
CA ALA A 29 5.07 -4.47 -10.22
C ALA A 29 4.82 -5.85 -9.59
N ALA A 30 4.55 -5.91 -8.28
CA ALA A 30 4.31 -7.16 -7.58
C ALA A 30 3.00 -7.84 -8.05
N SER A 31 2.94 -9.16 -7.93
CA SER A 31 1.68 -9.87 -8.14
C SER A 31 0.74 -9.67 -6.94
N PRO A 32 -0.59 -9.66 -7.14
CA PRO A 32 -1.54 -9.55 -6.04
C PRO A 32 -1.33 -10.62 -4.95
N ALA A 33 -0.94 -11.83 -5.34
CA ALA A 33 -0.63 -12.91 -4.41
C ALA A 33 0.58 -12.59 -3.50
N ARG A 34 1.65 -12.00 -4.04
CA ARG A 34 2.83 -11.60 -3.24
C ARG A 34 2.51 -10.44 -2.29
N VAL A 35 1.66 -9.50 -2.70
CA VAL A 35 1.21 -8.43 -1.80
C VAL A 35 0.31 -8.98 -0.69
N ARG A 36 -0.55 -9.94 -1.01
CA ARG A 36 -1.37 -10.67 -0.02
C ARG A 36 -0.49 -11.40 1.00
N GLU A 37 0.50 -12.15 0.54
CA GLU A 37 1.46 -12.86 1.39
C GLU A 37 2.16 -11.90 2.37
N ALA A 38 2.62 -10.74 1.88
CA ALA A 38 3.27 -9.73 2.73
C ALA A 38 2.32 -9.02 3.72
N TRP A 39 1.01 -9.21 3.58
CA TRP A 39 -0.03 -8.63 4.43
C TRP A 39 -0.72 -9.67 5.33
N ASP A 40 -0.38 -10.94 5.18
CA ASP A 40 -1.03 -12.02 5.94
C ASP A 40 -0.85 -11.79 7.45
N GLY A 41 -1.89 -12.01 8.25
CA GLY A 41 -1.86 -11.70 9.69
C GLY A 41 -2.16 -10.23 10.10
N LEU A 42 -2.17 -9.27 9.17
CA LEU A 42 -2.66 -7.90 9.45
C LEU A 42 -4.20 -7.77 9.37
N GLY A 43 -4.88 -8.77 8.80
CA GLY A 43 -6.32 -8.78 8.62
C GLY A 43 -6.82 -7.78 7.57
N TYR A 44 -8.11 -7.88 7.24
CA TYR A 44 -8.82 -6.99 6.32
C TYR A 44 -8.10 -6.75 4.99
N TYR A 45 -8.01 -7.81 4.18
CA TYR A 45 -7.26 -7.89 2.93
C TYR A 45 -7.66 -6.83 1.88
N ALA A 46 -8.86 -6.27 1.97
CA ALA A 46 -9.28 -5.15 1.13
C ALA A 46 -8.28 -3.97 1.21
N ARG A 47 -7.67 -3.71 2.38
CA ARG A 47 -6.64 -2.67 2.55
C ARG A 47 -5.39 -2.96 1.70
N ALA A 48 -4.92 -4.21 1.70
CA ALA A 48 -3.76 -4.62 0.90
C ALA A 48 -4.03 -4.49 -0.60
N ARG A 49 -5.22 -4.95 -1.03
CA ARG A 49 -5.66 -4.85 -2.42
C ARG A 49 -5.74 -3.39 -2.88
N ASN A 50 -6.35 -2.52 -2.06
CA ASN A 50 -6.49 -1.11 -2.39
C ASN A 50 -5.14 -0.39 -2.41
N LEU A 51 -4.26 -0.67 -1.44
CA LEU A 51 -2.88 -0.14 -1.44
C LEU A 51 -2.14 -0.51 -2.73
N HIS A 52 -2.24 -1.77 -3.16
CA HIS A 52 -1.61 -2.22 -4.40
C HIS A 52 -2.21 -1.53 -5.64
N ALA A 53 -3.54 -1.37 -5.68
CA ALA A 53 -4.21 -0.63 -6.74
C ALA A 53 -3.77 0.85 -6.78
N ALA A 54 -3.63 1.48 -5.61
CA ALA A 54 -3.11 2.84 -5.49
C ALA A 54 -1.66 2.96 -6.00
N ALA A 55 -0.79 2.02 -5.64
CA ALA A 55 0.58 1.98 -6.15
C ALA A 55 0.60 1.88 -7.69
N ARG A 56 -0.24 1.02 -8.28
CA ARG A 56 -0.38 0.90 -9.74
C ARG A 56 -0.90 2.18 -10.38
N ALA A 57 -1.88 2.86 -9.77
CA ALA A 57 -2.40 4.14 -10.26
C ALA A 57 -1.30 5.22 -10.24
N VAL A 58 -0.54 5.34 -9.13
CA VAL A 58 0.58 6.27 -9.01
C VAL A 58 1.64 6.03 -10.09
N VAL A 59 2.01 4.78 -10.36
CA VAL A 59 3.00 4.47 -11.39
C VAL A 59 2.47 4.77 -12.79
N ARG A 60 1.25 4.31 -13.12
CA ARG A 60 0.67 4.43 -14.46
C ARG A 60 0.30 5.86 -14.82
N GLU A 61 -0.34 6.58 -13.90
CA GLU A 61 -0.95 7.89 -14.19
C GLU A 61 -0.03 9.04 -13.79
N ARG A 62 0.85 8.82 -12.81
CA ARG A 62 1.69 9.88 -12.22
C ARG A 62 3.19 9.61 -12.35
N ARG A 63 3.58 8.59 -13.15
CA ARG A 63 4.99 8.22 -13.42
C ARG A 63 5.80 8.01 -12.12
N GLY A 64 5.18 7.37 -11.13
CA GLY A 64 5.81 7.10 -9.82
C GLY A 64 5.77 8.29 -8.84
N ARG A 65 5.27 9.45 -9.25
CA ARG A 65 5.16 10.62 -8.36
C ARG A 65 3.92 10.52 -7.50
N PHE A 66 4.11 10.35 -6.19
CA PHE A 66 3.01 10.37 -5.23
C PHE A 66 2.32 11.75 -5.21
N PRO A 67 0.98 11.80 -5.07
CA PRO A 67 0.21 13.04 -4.93
C PRO A 67 0.81 14.04 -3.94
N ARG A 68 0.72 15.34 -4.27
CA ARG A 68 1.24 16.40 -3.40
C ARG A 68 0.13 17.17 -2.69
N THR A 69 -1.11 17.02 -3.12
CA THR A 69 -2.27 17.60 -2.44
C THR A 69 -3.17 16.51 -1.86
N ARG A 70 -4.00 16.90 -0.90
CA ARG A 70 -4.99 16.03 -0.28
C ARG A 70 -6.00 15.54 -1.30
N GLU A 71 -6.50 16.45 -2.13
CA GLU A 71 -7.52 16.18 -3.16
C GLU A 71 -7.02 15.15 -4.17
N GLU A 72 -5.74 15.25 -4.57
CA GLU A 72 -5.12 14.27 -5.45
C GLU A 72 -4.94 12.90 -4.79
N ALA A 73 -4.63 12.88 -3.49
CA ALA A 73 -4.45 11.64 -2.73
C ALA A 73 -5.79 10.91 -2.52
N GLU A 74 -6.87 11.64 -2.25
CA GLU A 74 -8.22 11.09 -2.09
C GLU A 74 -8.74 10.42 -3.37
N GLY A 75 -8.22 10.79 -4.54
CA GLY A 75 -8.51 10.09 -5.79
C GLY A 75 -7.90 8.69 -5.88
N LEU A 76 -7.01 8.29 -4.96
CA LEU A 76 -6.37 6.97 -4.97
C LEU A 76 -7.26 5.90 -4.29
N PRO A 77 -7.28 4.67 -4.82
CA PRO A 77 -7.99 3.56 -4.20
C PRO A 77 -7.65 3.34 -2.72
N GLY A 78 -8.66 3.39 -1.86
CA GLY A 78 -8.51 3.12 -0.42
C GLY A 78 -7.92 4.27 0.40
N VAL A 79 -7.74 5.46 -0.19
CA VAL A 79 -7.46 6.69 0.55
C VAL A 79 -8.80 7.36 0.87
N GLY A 80 -9.08 7.55 2.16
CA GLY A 80 -10.29 8.20 2.66
C GLY A 80 -10.07 9.66 3.00
N ARG A 81 -11.13 10.32 3.50
CA ARG A 81 -11.09 11.69 4.02
C ARG A 81 -10.27 11.83 5.30
#